data_AF-A0A4P8SV24-F1
#
_entry.id   AF-A0A4P8SV24-F1
#
_cell.length_a   1.000
_cell.length_b   1.000
_cell.length_c   1.000
_cell.angle_alpha   90.00
_cell.angle_beta   90.00
_cell.angle_gamma   90.00
#
_symmetry.space_group_name_H-M   'P 1'
#
loop_
_entity.id
_entity.type
_entity.pdbx_description
1 polymer ?
#
loop_
_entity_poly.entity_id
_entity_poly.type
_entity_poly.pdbx_seq_one_letter_code
_entity_poly.pdbx_strand_id
1 'polypeptide(L)' 'MSDVHDPQQPDDFAARTAAAEALPLPERADAFSALHDDLRTRLESGQAPHGHSSGRAAGASQVWGSGRGDGGTGV' A
#
# COMPACT_ATOMS: atom_id res chain seq x y z
N MET A 1 -33.55 -3.43 -4.18
CA MET A 1 -32.44 -2.96 -5.03
C MET A 1 -31.22 -2.92 -4.14
N SER A 2 -30.50 -4.04 -4.04
CA SER A 2 -29.30 -4.14 -3.22
C SER A 2 -28.11 -3.86 -4.11
N ASP A 3 -27.35 -2.83 -3.72
CA ASP A 3 -26.19 -2.31 -4.43
C ASP A 3 -25.16 -3.43 -4.66
N VAL A 4 -24.95 -3.76 -5.92
CA VAL A 4 -23.95 -4.72 -6.38
C VAL A 4 -22.60 -4.07 -6.12
N HIS A 5 -21.87 -4.56 -5.10
CA HIS A 5 -20.45 -4.28 -5.01
C HIS A 5 -19.79 -4.95 -6.20
N ASP A 6 -19.55 -4.17 -7.25
CA ASP A 6 -18.90 -4.60 -8.48
C ASP A 6 -17.45 -5.00 -8.15
N PRO A 7 -17.07 -6.28 -8.23
CA PRO A 7 -15.73 -6.75 -7.90
C PRO A 7 -14.71 -6.45 -9.01
N GLN A 8 -15.01 -5.52 -9.91
CA GLN A 8 -14.28 -5.29 -11.15
C GLN A 8 -13.79 -3.86 -11.36
N GLN A 9 -14.02 -2.91 -10.44
CA GLN A 9 -13.21 -1.70 -10.44
C GLN A 9 -11.80 -2.08 -9.97
N PRO A 10 -10.78 -2.04 -10.84
CA PRO A 10 -9.40 -2.16 -10.37
C PRO A 10 -9.23 -1.10 -9.27
N ASP A 11 -8.71 -1.51 -8.11
CA ASP A 11 -8.50 -0.59 -6.98
C ASP A 11 -8.00 0.75 -7.52
N ASP A 12 -8.78 1.84 -7.37
CA ASP A 12 -8.48 3.14 -7.98
C ASP A 12 -7.04 3.59 -7.68
N PHE A 13 -6.52 3.14 -6.55
CA PHE A 13 -5.13 3.34 -6.15
C PHE A 13 -4.12 2.52 -6.97
N ALA A 14 -4.40 1.25 -7.25
CA ALA A 14 -3.57 0.39 -8.09
C ALA A 14 -3.53 0.88 -9.54
N ALA A 15 -4.68 1.28 -10.10
CA ALA A 15 -4.75 1.85 -11.45
C ALA A 15 -3.95 3.16 -11.56
N ARG A 16 -4.08 4.05 -10.56
CA ARG A 16 -3.30 5.30 -10.49
C ARG A 16 -1.81 5.09 -10.31
N THR A 17 -1.41 4.07 -9.54
CA THR A 17 -0.01 3.69 -9.37
C THR A 17 0.57 3.18 -10.68
N ALA A 18 -0.13 2.29 -11.39
CA ALA A 18 0.29 1.80 -12.71
C ALA A 18 0.39 2.93 -13.75
N ALA A 19 -0.51 3.91 -13.71
CA ALA A 19 -0.44 5.09 -14.56
C ALA A 19 0.80 5.95 -14.27
N ALA A 20 1.15 6.16 -12.99
CA ALA A 20 2.36 6.86 -12.60
C ALA A 20 3.63 6.12 -13.07
N GLU A 21 3.65 4.79 -12.97
CA GLU A 21 4.75 3.97 -13.47
C GLU A 21 4.88 4.00 -15.00
N ALA A 22 3.80 4.22 -15.74
CA ALA A 22 3.85 4.32 -17.21
C ALA A 22 4.49 5.62 -17.71
N LEU A 23 4.63 6.64 -16.85
CA LEU A 23 5.24 7.92 -17.21
C LEU A 23 6.77 7.82 -17.43
N PRO A 24 7.37 8.74 -18.20
CA PRO A 24 8.83 8.89 -18.29
C PRO A 24 9.47 9.09 -16.91
N LEU A 25 10.68 8.57 -16.72
CA LEU A 25 11.44 8.67 -15.46
C LEU A 25 11.43 10.06 -14.77
N PRO A 26 11.63 11.19 -15.48
CA PRO A 26 11.60 12.51 -14.83
C PRO A 26 10.22 12.86 -14.25
N GLU A 27 9.13 12.37 -14.85
CA GLU A 27 7.75 12.70 -14.46
C GLU A 27 7.20 11.77 -13.36
N ARG A 28 7.81 10.60 -13.16
CA ARG A 28 7.37 9.62 -12.15
C ARG A 28 7.42 10.19 -10.74
N ALA A 29 8.47 10.93 -10.39
CA ALA A 29 8.66 11.45 -9.04
C ALA A 29 7.53 12.41 -8.62
N ASP A 30 7.13 13.29 -9.53
CA ASP A 30 6.02 14.22 -9.29
C ASP A 30 4.68 13.48 -9.17
N ALA A 31 4.45 12.49 -10.04
CA ALA A 31 3.25 11.66 -9.99
C ALA A 31 3.16 10.86 -8.67
N PHE A 32 4.26 10.27 -8.21
CA PHE A 32 4.29 9.57 -6.92
C PHE A 32 4.10 10.54 -5.74
N SER A 33 4.68 11.73 -5.80
CA SER A 33 4.50 12.75 -4.75
C SER A 33 3.02 13.13 -4.61
N ALA A 34 2.31 13.33 -5.72
CA ALA A 34 0.87 13.59 -5.71
C ALA A 34 0.05 12.42 -5.13
N LEU A 35 0.42 11.16 -5.42
CA LEU A 35 -0.22 9.98 -4.83
C LEU A 35 0.00 9.90 -3.32
N HIS A 36 1.21 10.24 -2.84
CA HIS A 36 1.52 10.28 -1.43
C HIS A 36 0.75 11.39 -0.70
N ASP A 37 0.58 12.57 -1.31
CA ASP A 37 -0.22 13.66 -0.75
C ASP A 37 -1.71 13.32 -0.66
N ASP A 38 -2.29 12.64 -1.67
CA ASP A 38 -3.67 12.12 -1.61
C ASP A 38 -3.83 11.10 -0.47
N LEU A 39 -2.87 10.18 -0.35
CA LEU A 39 -2.88 9.18 0.73
C LEU A 39 -2.81 9.86 2.10
N ARG A 40 -1.92 10.84 2.27
CA ARG A 40 -1.80 11.60 3.51
C ARG A 40 -3.11 12.32 3.84
N THR A 41 -3.69 13.04 2.88
CA THR A 41 -4.97 13.75 3.04
C THR A 41 -6.10 12.81 3.48
N ARG A 42 -6.15 11.61 2.89
CA ARG A 42 -7.14 10.58 3.23
C ARG A 42 -6.96 10.08 4.66
N LEU A 43 -5.73 9.81 5.07
CA LEU A 43 -5.39 9.38 6.43
C LEU A 43 -5.71 10.47 7.46
N GLU A 44 -5.37 11.72 7.17
CA GLU A 44 -5.71 12.90 7.99
C GLU A 44 -7.22 13.06 8.14
N SER A 45 -7.99 12.69 7.12
CA SER A 45 -9.46 12.72 7.12
C SER A 45 -10.11 11.51 7.82
N GLY A 46 -9.30 10.57 8.34
CA GLY A 46 -9.79 9.37 9.02
C GLY A 46 -10.33 8.28 8.09
N GLN A 47 -10.16 8.40 6.77
CA GLN A 47 -10.43 7.28 5.87
C GLN A 47 -9.27 6.29 5.95
N ALA A 48 -9.57 5.08 6.42
CA ALA A 48 -8.62 3.99 6.35
C ALA A 48 -8.24 3.77 4.87
N PRO A 49 -6.94 3.54 4.56
CA PRO A 49 -6.58 3.05 3.25
C PRO A 49 -7.32 1.72 3.10
N HIS A 50 -8.00 1.52 1.96
CA HIS A 50 -8.68 0.28 1.66
C HIS A 50 -7.64 -0.84 1.63
N GLY A 51 -7.35 -1.41 2.80
CA GLY A 51 -6.65 -2.66 2.92
C GLY A 51 -7.63 -3.68 2.39
N HIS A 52 -7.23 -4.40 1.34
CA HIS A 52 -7.85 -5.65 0.95
C HIS A 52 -7.98 -6.51 2.22
N SER A 53 -9.16 -6.49 2.85
CA SER A 53 -9.52 -7.38 3.95
C SER A 53 -9.80 -8.76 3.36
N SER A 54 -8.89 -9.27 2.56
CA SER A 54 -8.89 -10.64 2.08
C SER A 54 -7.78 -11.33 2.84
N GLY A 55 -8.19 -12.23 3.75
CA GLY A 55 -7.39 -13.06 4.64
C GLY A 55 -5.88 -12.89 4.51
N ARG A 56 -5.28 -12.19 5.47
CA ARG A 56 -3.84 -12.21 5.67
C ARG A 56 -3.39 -13.67 5.84
N ALA A 57 -2.86 -14.25 4.76
CA ALA A 57 -2.04 -15.43 4.83
C ALA A 57 -0.93 -15.15 5.85
N ALA A 58 -0.81 -16.03 6.83
CA ALA A 58 0.28 -16.05 7.77
C ALA A 58 1.62 -15.98 7.01
N GLY A 59 2.32 -14.86 7.06
CA GLY A 59 3.63 -14.74 6.43
C GLY A 59 4.21 -13.34 6.29
N ALA A 60 3.40 -12.30 6.13
CA ALA A 60 3.93 -10.96 5.82
C ALA A 60 4.06 -10.00 7.03
N SER A 61 3.96 -10.48 8.28
CA SER A 61 4.23 -9.63 9.47
C SER A 61 5.70 -9.46 9.82
N GLN A 62 6.59 -10.30 9.27
CA GLN A 62 7.92 -10.45 9.86
C GLN A 62 8.92 -9.37 9.45
N VAL A 63 8.62 -8.54 8.44
CA VAL A 63 9.62 -7.58 7.91
C VAL A 63 9.66 -6.24 8.65
N TRP A 64 8.72 -5.95 9.56
CA TRP A 64 8.69 -4.72 10.37
C TRP A 64 8.92 -4.98 11.87
N GLY A 65 9.28 -6.21 12.24
CA GLY A 65 9.62 -6.61 13.61
C GLY A 65 11.10 -6.40 13.89
N SER A 66 11.42 -5.22 14.40
CA SER A 66 12.64 -4.82 15.12
C SER A 66 13.54 -5.97 15.61
N GLY A 67 14.84 -5.84 15.30
CA GLY A 67 15.87 -6.80 15.62
C GLY A 67 16.06 -7.09 17.12
N ARG A 68 16.47 -8.33 17.39
CA ARG A 68 17.33 -8.70 18.50
C ARG A 68 18.21 -9.86 18.03
N GLY A 69 19.33 -9.52 17.40
CA GLY A 69 20.43 -10.45 17.27
C GLY A 69 21.11 -10.56 18.63
N ASP A 70 20.82 -11.61 19.38
CA ASP A 70 21.67 -12.03 20.48
C ASP A 70 22.65 -13.07 19.90
N GLY A 71 23.85 -12.58 19.60
CA GLY A 71 25.00 -13.43 19.33
C GLY A 71 25.45 -14.10 20.62
N GLY A 72 25.78 -15.39 20.52
CA GLY A 72 26.31 -16.16 21.64
C GLY A 72 26.83 -17.51 21.19
N THR A 73 27.98 -17.51 20.52
CA THR A 73 28.86 -18.67 20.41
C THR A 73 29.42 -19.02 21.78
N GLY A 74 29.36 -20.29 22.20
CA GLY A 74 30.10 -20.72 23.40
C GLY A 74 29.80 -22.15 23.85
N VAL A 75 30.68 -23.06 23.40
CA VAL A 75 31.08 -24.40 23.91
C VAL A 75 30.05 -25.52 24.02
#